data_AF-A0A318QN10-F1
#
_entry.id   AF-A0A318QN10-F1
#
_cell.length_a   1.000
_cell.length_b   1.000
_cell.length_c   1.000
_cell.angle_alpha   90.00
_cell.angle_beta   90.00
_cell.angle_gamma   90.00
#
_symmetry.space_group_name_H-M   'P 1'
#
loop_
_entity.id
_entity.type
_entity.pdbx_description
1 polymer ?
#
loop_
_entity_poly.entity_id
_entity_poly.type
_entity_poly.pdbx_seq_one_letter_code
_entity_poly.pdbx_strand_id
1 'polypeptide(L)'
;MTDQTTTPRTIDEITSYHAHVYFDGAATRDTAARLRDQIADRFAVRLGRWHDVAVGPHVAPMYQVAFGTNLFATLVPWLMLNHAGLSILIHPGTTNPRRDHMRDSMWIGRPRALLSDRLPEHTFEPDGVGEINTHPDGSAMV
;
A
#
# COMPACT_ATOMS: atom_id res chain seq x y z
N MET A 1 7.19 -20.80 -9.09
CA MET A 1 6.45 -20.54 -10.35
C MET A 1 7.03 -19.31 -10.99
N THR A 2 7.76 -19.47 -12.08
CA THR A 2 8.27 -18.38 -12.93
C THR A 2 7.14 -17.83 -13.78
N ASP A 3 7.10 -16.51 -13.94
CA ASP A 3 6.14 -15.83 -14.80
C ASP A 3 6.35 -16.30 -16.25
N GLN A 4 5.27 -16.75 -16.91
CA GLN A 4 5.31 -17.27 -18.28
C GLN A 4 5.09 -16.16 -19.33
N THR A 5 5.00 -14.89 -18.90
CA THR A 5 4.89 -13.75 -19.82
C THR A 5 6.18 -13.60 -20.61
N THR A 6 6.12 -13.92 -21.90
CA THR A 6 7.23 -13.78 -22.85
C THR A 6 7.40 -12.35 -23.37
N THR A 7 6.40 -11.49 -23.16
CA THR A 7 6.40 -10.07 -23.57
C THR A 7 6.33 -9.17 -22.34
N PRO A 8 7.11 -8.07 -22.26
CA PRO A 8 6.98 -7.09 -21.19
C PRO A 8 5.57 -6.51 -21.09
N ARG A 9 5.04 -6.43 -19.87
CA ARG A 9 3.78 -5.70 -19.55
C ARG A 9 4.01 -4.20 -19.65
N THR A 10 2.96 -3.43 -19.92
CA THR A 10 3.04 -1.97 -19.98
C THR A 10 2.75 -1.36 -18.61
N ILE A 11 3.35 -0.20 -18.33
CA ILE A 11 3.11 0.51 -17.06
C ILE A 11 1.69 1.09 -16.97
N ASP A 12 1.02 1.26 -18.11
CA ASP A 12 -0.36 1.77 -18.19
C ASP A 12 -1.40 0.81 -17.59
N GLU A 13 -1.01 -0.45 -17.33
CA GLU A 13 -1.85 -1.40 -16.58
C GLU A 13 -2.01 -1.00 -15.10
N ILE A 14 -1.11 -0.15 -14.58
CA ILE A 14 -1.13 0.32 -13.19
C ILE A 14 -2.00 1.56 -13.09
N THR A 15 -3.15 1.44 -12.41
CA THR A 15 -4.06 2.58 -12.21
C THR A 15 -3.91 3.25 -10.84
N SER A 16 -3.32 2.54 -9.88
CA SER A 16 -3.06 3.04 -8.53
C SER A 16 -1.90 2.29 -7.88
N TYR A 17 -1.51 2.73 -6.68
CA TYR A 17 -0.70 1.95 -5.77
C TYR A 17 -1.32 1.96 -4.39
N HIS A 18 -1.15 0.86 -3.67
CA HIS A 18 -1.63 0.70 -2.31
C HIS A 18 -0.45 0.36 -1.40
N ALA A 19 -0.33 1.08 -0.29
CA ALA A 19 0.59 0.77 0.80
C ALA A 19 -0.20 0.26 2.01
N HIS A 20 0.15 -0.92 2.53
CA HIS A 20 -0.43 -1.49 3.74
C HIS A 20 0.59 -1.39 4.87
N VAL A 21 0.31 -0.54 5.85
CA VAL A 21 1.20 -0.27 6.98
C VAL A 21 0.81 -1.20 8.14
N TYR A 22 1.69 -2.14 8.46
CA TYR A 22 1.45 -3.14 9.51
C TYR A 22 1.98 -2.69 10.87
N PHE A 23 1.27 -3.08 11.92
CA PHE A 23 1.66 -2.85 13.30
C PHE A 23 1.28 -4.07 14.18
N ASP A 24 2.04 -4.29 15.24
CA ASP A 24 1.88 -5.36 16.23
C ASP A 24 1.84 -4.78 17.66
N GLY A 25 0.67 -4.81 18.30
CA GLY A 25 0.47 -4.32 19.66
C GLY A 25 0.53 -2.80 19.82
N ALA A 26 0.36 -2.32 21.05
CA ALA A 26 0.14 -0.91 21.35
C ALA A 26 1.27 0.01 20.89
N ALA A 27 2.53 -0.35 21.17
CA ALA A 27 3.68 0.50 20.88
C ALA A 27 3.85 0.81 19.38
N THR A 28 3.72 -0.19 18.52
CA THR A 28 3.85 0.03 17.06
C THR A 28 2.58 0.62 16.46
N ARG A 29 1.41 0.43 17.09
CA ARG A 29 0.16 1.09 16.69
C ARG A 29 0.26 2.61 16.86
N ASP A 30 0.85 3.10 17.94
CA ASP A 30 1.07 4.54 18.14
C ASP A 30 2.04 5.11 17.10
N THR A 31 3.09 4.36 16.75
CA THR A 31 4.00 4.72 15.65
C THR A 31 3.28 4.75 14.30
N ALA A 32 2.43 3.77 14.03
CA ALA A 32 1.62 3.70 12.82
C ALA A 32 0.61 4.87 12.75
N ALA A 33 0.04 5.28 13.88
CA ALA A 33 -0.87 6.43 13.95
C ALA A 33 -0.14 7.73 13.60
N ARG A 34 1.04 7.97 14.19
CA ARG A 34 1.86 9.14 13.84
C ARG A 34 2.24 9.16 12.36
N LEU A 35 2.63 8.02 11.81
CA LEU A 35 2.95 7.91 10.38
C LEU A 35 1.72 8.21 9.52
N ARG A 36 0.54 7.70 9.90
CA ARG A 36 -0.73 7.94 9.21
C ARG A 36 -1.09 9.42 9.16
N ASP A 37 -0.95 10.12 10.28
CA ASP A 37 -1.21 11.57 10.37
C ASP A 37 -0.20 12.35 9.50
N GLN A 38 1.08 12.01 9.59
CA GLN A 38 2.11 12.64 8.76
C GLN A 38 1.90 12.44 7.25
N ILE A 39 1.36 11.29 6.84
CA ILE A 39 0.96 11.04 5.45
C ILE A 39 -0.22 11.95 5.06
N ALA A 40 -1.23 12.07 5.93
CA ALA A 40 -2.41 12.89 5.70
C ALA A 40 -2.05 14.37 5.47
N ASP A 41 -1.10 14.88 6.25
CA ASP A 41 -0.64 16.26 6.18
C ASP A 41 0.14 16.58 4.90
N ARG A 42 0.67 15.56 4.20
CA ARG A 42 1.67 15.74 3.12
C ARG A 42 1.22 15.29 1.74
N PHE A 43 0.34 14.29 1.66
CA PHE A 43 0.01 13.64 0.40
C PHE A 43 -1.51 13.55 0.21
N ALA A 44 -1.98 13.86 -1.00
CA ALA A 44 -3.37 13.72 -1.39
C ALA A 44 -3.66 12.24 -1.69
N VAL A 45 -4.06 11.50 -0.66
CA VAL A 45 -4.23 10.03 -0.68
C VAL A 45 -5.59 9.65 -0.10
N ARG A 46 -5.98 8.39 -0.28
CA ARG A 46 -7.08 7.80 0.47
C ARG A 46 -6.52 6.94 1.60
N LEU A 47 -6.76 7.37 2.84
CA LEU A 47 -6.50 6.57 4.02
C LEU A 47 -7.68 5.65 4.31
N GLY A 48 -7.39 4.34 4.34
CA GLY A 48 -8.33 3.29 4.70
C GLY A 48 -8.70 3.28 6.19
N ARG A 49 -9.57 2.33 6.53
CA ARG A 49 -9.95 2.05 7.92
C ARG A 49 -8.77 1.41 8.66
N TRP A 50 -8.78 1.57 9.98
CA TRP A 50 -7.94 0.77 10.85
C TRP A 50 -8.49 -0.65 10.92
N HIS A 51 -7.61 -1.62 10.72
CA HIS A 51 -7.89 -3.03 10.97
C HIS A 51 -7.01 -3.48 12.13
N ASP A 52 -7.58 -3.57 13.33
CA ASP A 52 -6.88 -4.05 14.53
C ASP A 52 -6.73 -5.59 14.56
N VAL A 53 -7.18 -6.28 13.49
CA VAL A 53 -7.09 -7.73 13.27
C VAL A 53 -6.76 -8.03 11.81
N ALA A 54 -6.37 -9.28 11.52
CA ALA A 54 -6.18 -9.77 10.16
C ALA A 54 -7.46 -9.62 9.30
N VAL A 55 -7.29 -9.22 8.04
CA VAL A 55 -8.39 -9.02 7.08
C VAL A 55 -7.93 -9.34 5.67
N GLY A 56 -8.76 -10.05 4.90
CA GLY A 56 -8.43 -10.41 3.51
C GLY A 56 -7.10 -11.19 3.42
N PRO A 57 -6.13 -10.76 2.60
CA PRO A 57 -4.82 -11.41 2.51
C PRO A 57 -3.85 -11.04 3.65
N HIS A 58 -4.20 -10.05 4.49
CA HIS A 58 -3.31 -9.48 5.49
C HIS A 58 -3.40 -10.24 6.81
N VAL A 59 -2.27 -10.83 7.23
CA VAL A 59 -2.20 -11.71 8.43
C VAL A 59 -1.99 -10.96 9.76
N ALA A 60 -1.88 -9.64 9.72
CA ALA A 60 -1.59 -8.79 10.88
C ALA A 60 -2.42 -7.50 10.82
N PRO A 61 -2.59 -6.80 11.96
CA PRO A 61 -3.22 -5.49 12.00
C PRO A 61 -2.54 -4.50 11.05
N MET A 62 -3.35 -3.73 10.31
CA MET A 62 -2.85 -2.77 9.33
C MET A 62 -3.84 -1.64 9.07
N TYR A 63 -3.38 -0.60 8.35
CA TYR A 63 -4.25 0.25 7.57
C TYR A 63 -3.70 0.41 6.14
N GLN A 64 -4.61 0.72 5.22
CA GLN A 64 -4.29 0.96 3.81
C GLN A 64 -4.09 2.45 3.53
N VAL A 65 -3.18 2.76 2.62
CA VAL A 65 -3.01 4.06 1.96
C VAL A 65 -3.08 3.81 0.46
N ALA A 66 -4.15 4.25 -0.20
CA ALA A 66 -4.27 4.18 -1.66
C ALA A 66 -3.90 5.54 -2.28
N PHE A 67 -3.13 5.51 -3.37
CA PHE A 67 -2.62 6.73 -4.00
C PHE A 67 -2.40 6.57 -5.51
N GLY A 68 -2.48 7.70 -6.22
CA GLY A 68 -2.28 7.74 -7.68
C GLY A 68 -0.84 7.48 -8.09
N THR A 69 -0.64 7.03 -9.33
CA THR A 69 0.70 6.73 -9.89
C THR A 69 1.65 7.92 -9.85
N ASN A 70 1.11 9.14 -9.95
CA ASN A 70 1.85 10.39 -9.86
C ASN A 70 2.52 10.63 -8.50
N LEU A 71 2.04 10.01 -7.41
CA LEU A 71 2.63 10.15 -6.07
C LEU A 71 3.70 9.10 -5.75
N PHE A 72 3.92 8.11 -6.61
CA PHE A 72 4.84 7.02 -6.32
C PHE A 72 6.27 7.51 -6.05
N ALA A 73 6.78 8.40 -6.90
CA ALA A 73 8.15 8.92 -6.81
C ALA A 73 8.38 9.88 -5.62
N THR A 74 7.34 10.24 -4.87
CA THR A 74 7.45 11.13 -3.70
C THR A 74 7.06 10.41 -2.41
N LEU A 75 5.88 9.78 -2.37
CA LEU A 75 5.38 9.10 -1.18
C LEU A 75 6.23 7.87 -0.82
N VAL A 76 6.62 7.05 -1.80
CA VAL A 76 7.38 5.81 -1.51
C VAL A 76 8.78 6.13 -0.97
N PRO A 77 9.60 7.00 -1.59
CA PRO A 77 10.88 7.42 -1.00
C PRO A 77 10.71 8.06 0.38
N TRP A 78 9.66 8.85 0.60
CA TRP A 78 9.38 9.43 1.90
C TRP A 78 9.09 8.35 2.95
N LEU A 79 8.31 7.31 2.62
CA LEU A 79 8.10 6.16 3.49
C LEU A 79 9.41 5.41 3.77
N MET A 80 10.31 5.27 2.78
CA MET A 80 11.60 4.61 2.99
C MET A 80 12.43 5.29 4.11
N LEU A 81 12.33 6.62 4.20
CA LEU A 81 13.04 7.39 5.23
C LEU A 81 12.28 7.46 6.56
N ASN A 82 10.94 7.40 6.53
CA ASN A 82 10.09 7.74 7.67
C ASN A 82 9.26 6.57 8.23
N HIS A 83 9.42 5.34 7.73
CA HIS A 83 8.62 4.19 8.20
C HIS A 83 8.84 3.80 9.67
N ALA A 84 9.87 4.34 10.34
CA ALA A 84 10.13 4.17 11.78
C ALA A 84 10.13 2.70 12.25
N GLY A 85 10.65 1.79 11.41
CA GLY A 85 10.73 0.36 11.70
C GLY A 85 9.45 -0.43 11.41
N LEU A 86 8.36 0.21 10.96
CA LEU A 86 7.14 -0.46 10.53
C LEU A 86 7.39 -1.27 9.25
N SER A 87 6.59 -2.32 9.06
CA SER A 87 6.57 -3.11 7.83
C SER A 87 5.50 -2.56 6.90
N ILE A 88 5.84 -2.32 5.63
CA ILE A 88 4.91 -1.75 4.65
C ILE A 88 4.96 -2.57 3.36
N LEU A 89 3.83 -3.20 3.01
CA LEU A 89 3.64 -3.80 1.69
C LEU A 89 3.20 -2.71 0.72
N ILE A 90 3.84 -2.60 -0.44
CA ILE A 90 3.42 -1.70 -1.51
C ILE A 90 3.18 -2.53 -2.77
N HIS A 91 2.00 -2.42 -3.38
CA HIS A 91 1.69 -3.11 -4.62
C HIS A 91 0.96 -2.18 -5.62
N PRO A 92 1.07 -2.45 -6.93
CA PRO A 92 0.25 -1.77 -7.93
C PRO A 92 -1.21 -2.21 -7.84
N GLY A 93 -2.12 -1.37 -8.32
CA GLY A 93 -3.49 -1.75 -8.64
C GLY A 93 -3.59 -2.05 -10.13
N THR A 94 -3.65 -3.34 -10.48
CA THR A 94 -3.96 -3.83 -11.83
C THR A 94 -5.21 -4.72 -11.78
N THR A 95 -5.60 -5.33 -12.90
CA THR A 95 -6.70 -6.31 -12.94
C THR A 95 -6.31 -7.68 -12.37
N ASN A 96 -5.13 -7.83 -11.77
CA ASN A 96 -4.61 -9.12 -11.28
C ASN A 96 -4.27 -9.10 -9.77
N PRO A 97 -5.24 -8.94 -8.85
CA PRO A 97 -4.95 -8.62 -7.44
C PRO A 97 -4.04 -9.62 -6.75
N ARG A 98 -4.24 -10.94 -6.96
CA ARG A 98 -3.34 -11.96 -6.39
C ARG A 98 -1.90 -11.77 -6.85
N ARG A 99 -1.69 -11.48 -8.14
CA ARG A 99 -0.36 -11.24 -8.70
C ARG A 99 0.23 -9.94 -8.16
N ASP A 100 -0.56 -8.88 -8.12
CA ASP A 100 -0.18 -7.57 -7.60
C ASP A 100 0.40 -7.71 -6.18
N HIS A 101 -0.29 -8.43 -5.30
CA HIS A 101 0.14 -8.62 -3.91
C HIS A 101 1.35 -9.55 -3.77
N MET A 102 1.38 -10.65 -4.52
CA MET A 102 2.31 -11.76 -4.27
C MET A 102 3.60 -11.69 -5.09
N ARG A 103 3.59 -10.95 -6.21
CA ARG A 103 4.69 -10.96 -7.21
C ARG A 103 5.13 -9.58 -7.63
N ASP A 104 4.18 -8.70 -7.89
CA ASP A 104 4.46 -7.35 -8.41
C ASP A 104 4.55 -6.32 -7.27
N SER A 105 4.66 -6.79 -6.02
CA SER A 105 4.79 -5.98 -4.82
C SER A 105 6.24 -5.77 -4.38
N MET A 106 6.43 -4.79 -3.51
CA MET A 106 7.67 -4.55 -2.78
C MET A 106 7.40 -4.31 -1.31
N TRP A 107 8.45 -4.37 -0.50
CA TRP A 107 8.38 -4.15 0.93
C TRP A 107 9.34 -3.08 1.38
N ILE A 108 8.87 -2.19 2.26
CA ILE A 108 9.72 -1.37 3.13
C ILE A 108 9.75 -2.05 4.50
N GLY A 109 10.96 -2.23 5.05
CA GLY A 109 11.16 -3.00 6.28
C GLY A 109 11.02 -4.50 6.06
N ARG A 110 10.61 -5.23 7.12
CA ARG A 110 10.56 -6.69 7.11
C ARG A 110 9.29 -7.20 6.40
N PRO A 111 9.38 -8.06 5.36
CA PRO A 111 8.21 -8.65 4.74
C PRO A 111 7.34 -9.47 5.71
N ARG A 112 6.03 -9.48 5.49
CA ARG A 112 5.07 -10.34 6.20
C ARG A 112 4.48 -11.37 5.24
N ALA A 113 4.06 -12.51 5.78
CA ALA A 113 3.32 -13.49 5.01
C ALA A 113 1.95 -12.92 4.60
N LEU A 114 1.45 -13.34 3.43
CA LEU A 114 0.12 -13.00 2.93
C LEU A 114 -0.65 -14.29 2.60
N LEU A 115 -1.98 -14.24 2.71
CA LEU A 115 -2.88 -15.33 2.36
C LEU A 115 -3.31 -15.19 0.90
N SER A 116 -2.52 -15.78 -0.01
CA SER A 116 -2.78 -15.71 -1.46
C SER A 116 -4.17 -16.22 -1.84
N ASP A 117 -4.66 -17.27 -1.19
CA ASP A 117 -5.98 -17.87 -1.40
C ASP A 117 -7.15 -16.91 -1.12
N ARG A 118 -6.92 -15.80 -0.40
CA ARG A 118 -7.91 -14.76 -0.12
C ARG A 118 -7.99 -13.67 -1.20
N LEU A 119 -7.23 -13.79 -2.28
CA LEU A 119 -7.22 -12.84 -3.38
C LEU A 119 -7.78 -13.47 -4.67
N PRO A 120 -8.64 -12.76 -5.43
CA PRO A 120 -9.01 -13.21 -6.76
C PRO A 120 -7.79 -13.18 -7.69
N GLU A 121 -7.75 -14.12 -8.65
CA GLU A 121 -6.71 -14.10 -9.68
C GLU A 121 -6.86 -12.92 -10.62
N HIS A 122 -8.10 -12.56 -10.95
CA HIS A 122 -8.45 -11.48 -11.88
C HIS A 122 -9.70 -10.72 -11.45
N THR A 123 -9.77 -9.43 -11.77
CA THR A 123 -10.94 -8.55 -11.62
C THR A 123 -11.20 -7.80 -12.92
N PHE A 124 -12.46 -7.42 -13.19
CA PHE A 124 -12.81 -6.66 -14.40
C PHE A 124 -12.27 -5.23 -14.39
N GLU A 125 -12.21 -4.64 -13.20
CA GLU A 125 -11.64 -3.32 -12.98
C GLU A 125 -10.44 -3.44 -12.04
N PRO A 126 -9.37 -2.66 -12.26
CA PRO A 126 -8.25 -2.62 -11.36
C PRO A 126 -8.63 -1.95 -10.04
N ASP A 127 -7.95 -2.31 -8.96
CA ASP A 127 -8.18 -1.68 -7.67
C ASP A 127 -7.73 -0.20 -7.72
N GLY A 128 -8.69 0.70 -7.64
CA GLY A 128 -8.46 2.14 -7.80
C GLY A 128 -8.00 2.83 -6.51
N VAL A 129 -7.77 4.14 -6.60
CA VAL A 129 -7.47 4.96 -5.43
C VAL A 129 -8.72 5.18 -4.55
N GLY A 130 -9.90 5.26 -5.17
CA GLY A 130 -11.13 5.72 -4.52
C GLY A 130 -11.12 7.22 -4.24
N GLU A 131 -12.12 7.70 -3.49
CA GLU A 131 -12.21 9.12 -3.10
C GLU A 131 -11.07 9.48 -2.12
N ILE A 132 -10.28 10.49 -2.49
CA ILE A 132 -9.23 11.09 -1.66
C ILE A 132 -9.87 11.70 -0.42
N ASN A 133 -9.32 11.40 0.75
CA ASN A 133 -9.87 11.85 2.04
C ASN A 133 -8.82 12.55 2.92
N THR A 134 -7.73 13.01 2.32
CA THR A 134 -6.71 13.85 2.95
C THR A 134 -6.58 15.17 2.22
N HIS A 135 -6.22 16.21 2.95
CA HIS A 135 -6.03 17.56 2.43
C HIS A 135 -4.68 18.07 2.92
N PRO A 136 -3.59 17.86 2.15
CA PRO A 136 -2.27 18.28 2.55
C PRO A 136 -2.21 19.79 2.75
N ASP A 137 -1.70 20.20 3.91
CA ASP A 137 -1.43 21.61 4.15
C ASP A 137 -0.12 21.98 3.44
N GLY A 138 -0.15 22.98 2.56
CA GLY A 138 1.00 23.41 1.76
C GLY A 138 2.25 23.86 2.55
N SER A 139 2.18 23.85 3.89
CA SER A 139 3.30 24.13 4.80
C SER A 139 4.16 22.90 5.11
N ALA A 140 3.68 21.69 4.83
CA ALA A 140 4.38 20.43 5.13
C ALA A 140 5.11 19.82 3.90
N MET A 141 5.26 20.57 2.80
CA MET A 141 5.77 20.01 1.54
C MET A 141 7.24 19.56 1.63
N VAL A 142 7.41 18.27 1.36
CA VAL A 142 8.62 17.45 1.08
C VAL A 142 9.88 17.78 1.87
#